data_AF-A0A3R6GBF8-F1
#
_entry.id   AF-A0A3R6GBF8-F1
#
_cell.length_a   1.000
_cell.length_b   1.000
_cell.length_c   1.000
_cell.angle_alpha   90.00
_cell.angle_beta   90.00
_cell.angle_gamma   90.00
#
_symmetry.space_group_name_H-M   'P 1'
#
loop_
_entity.id
_entity.type
_entity.pdbx_description
1 polymer ?
#
loop_
_entity_poly.entity_id
_entity_poly.type
_entity_poly.pdbx_seq_one_letter_code
_entity_poly.pdbx_strand_id
1 'polypeptide(L)'
;MKRLISSRNIKVVLAIVLAITCINGIGLNLNDHPIQVPDGTSSSQSKTTSTSSIPDYTGLASVALSDGSGLDISDLPSETVLSELDSLGRCGTVEMVVTPDTMPAEGERRGSIG
;
A
#
# COMPACT_ATOMS: atom_id res chain seq x y z
N MET A 1 18.99 -55.94 3.10
CA MET A 1 17.83 -56.20 3.98
C MET A 1 17.08 -54.88 4.18
N LYS A 2 15.94 -54.66 3.51
CA LYS A 2 15.14 -53.44 3.69
C LYS A 2 14.13 -53.71 4.80
N ARG A 3 14.33 -53.16 6.00
CA ARG A 3 13.36 -53.28 7.10
C ARG A 3 12.09 -52.55 6.69
N LEU A 4 11.01 -53.30 6.41
CA LEU A 4 9.67 -52.75 6.24
C LEU A 4 9.23 -52.14 7.56
N ILE A 5 9.32 -50.82 7.67
CA ILE A 5 8.79 -50.09 8.82
C ILE A 5 7.27 -50.19 8.75
N SER A 6 6.68 -50.93 9.70
CA SER A 6 5.23 -51.04 9.86
C SER A 6 4.61 -49.65 9.96
N SER A 7 3.49 -49.42 9.27
CA SER A 7 2.76 -48.13 9.27
C SER A 7 2.40 -47.65 10.67
N ARG A 8 2.22 -48.59 11.61
CA ARG A 8 1.99 -48.33 13.03
C ARG A 8 3.22 -47.71 13.71
N ASN A 9 4.41 -48.15 13.32
CA ASN A 9 5.69 -47.61 13.82
C ASN A 9 6.02 -46.26 13.18
N ILE A 10 5.63 -46.02 11.93
CA ILE A 10 5.79 -44.72 11.26
C ILE A 10 5.00 -43.61 11.94
N LYS A 11 3.74 -43.87 12.34
CA LYS A 11 2.91 -42.89 13.04
C LYS A 11 3.49 -42.53 14.41
N VAL A 12 4.03 -43.53 15.12
CA VAL A 12 4.66 -43.33 16.43
C VAL A 12 5.95 -42.51 16.29
N VAL A 13 6.80 -42.83 15.31
CA VAL A 13 8.04 -42.08 15.06
C VAL A 13 7.74 -40.61 14.69
N LEU A 14 6.73 -40.37 13.84
CA LEU A 14 6.32 -39.02 13.46
C LEU A 14 5.80 -38.21 14.66
N ALA A 15 4.99 -38.82 15.53
CA ALA A 15 4.47 -38.18 16.73
C ALA A 15 5.57 -37.81 17.74
N ILE A 16 6.58 -38.68 17.89
CA ILE A 16 7.74 -38.41 18.77
C ILE A 16 8.58 -37.26 18.22
N VAL A 17 8.85 -37.23 16.91
CA VAL A 17 9.59 -36.12 16.29
C VAL A 17 8.85 -34.79 16.45
N LEU A 18 7.53 -34.78 16.26
CA LEU A 18 6.69 -33.59 16.47
C LEU A 18 6.70 -33.11 17.93
N ALA A 19 6.63 -34.03 18.89
CA ALA A 19 6.69 -33.68 20.31
C ALA A 19 8.06 -33.11 20.70
N ILE A 20 9.15 -33.67 20.18
CA ILE A 20 10.51 -33.20 20.45
C ILE A 20 10.74 -31.81 19.86
N THR A 21 10.22 -31.51 18.67
CA THR A 21 10.30 -30.15 18.09
C THR A 21 9.44 -29.15 18.85
N CYS A 22 8.27 -29.54 19.36
CA CYS A 22 7.44 -28.68 20.21
C CYS A 22 8.10 -28.36 21.57
N ILE A 23 8.82 -29.32 22.17
CA ILE A 23 9.47 -29.14 23.48
C ILE A 23 10.75 -28.28 23.38
N ASN A 24 11.52 -28.41 22.29
CA ASN A 24 12.79 -27.68 22.11
C ASN A 24 12.62 -26.27 21.49
N GLY A 25 11.40 -25.80 21.27
CA GLY A 25 11.14 -24.42 20.86
C GLY A 25 11.80 -24.00 19.55
N ILE A 26 12.10 -24.94 18.64
CA ILE A 26 12.49 -24.59 17.27
C ILE A 26 11.18 -24.30 16.54
N GLY A 27 10.67 -23.08 16.70
CA GLY A 27 9.60 -22.57 15.88
C GLY A 27 10.00 -22.73 14.42
N LEU A 28 9.17 -23.42 13.63
CA LEU A 28 9.24 -23.34 12.18
C LEU A 28 8.92 -21.88 11.81
N ASN A 29 9.97 -21.06 11.74
CA ASN A 29 9.86 -19.69 11.30
C ASN A 29 9.63 -19.71 9.78
N LEU A 30 8.35 -19.70 9.38
CA LEU A 30 7.92 -19.52 8.00
C LEU A 30 7.73 -18.04 7.63
N ASN A 31 8.32 -17.11 8.35
CA ASN A 31 8.15 -15.68 8.12
C ASN A 31 9.49 -14.99 7.91
N ASP A 32 10.12 -15.27 6.77
CA ASP A 32 11.09 -14.34 6.14
C ASP A 32 10.35 -13.14 5.50
N HIS A 33 9.45 -12.53 6.26
CA HIS A 33 8.95 -11.20 5.98
C HIS A 33 9.28 -10.36 7.21
N PRO A 34 10.02 -9.26 7.07
CA PRO A 34 10.25 -8.38 8.20
C PRO A 34 8.89 -7.91 8.72
N ILE A 35 8.56 -8.34 9.94
CA ILE A 35 7.47 -7.73 10.71
C ILE A 35 7.94 -6.31 10.98
N GLN A 36 7.40 -5.34 10.22
CA GLN A 36 7.48 -3.94 10.60
C GLN A 36 6.77 -3.81 11.95
N VAL A 37 7.55 -3.69 13.01
CA VAL A 37 7.07 -3.18 14.29
C VAL A 37 6.73 -1.72 14.03
N PRO A 38 5.46 -1.28 14.20
CA PRO A 38 5.15 0.12 14.10
C PRO A 38 5.88 0.84 15.23
N ASP A 39 6.85 1.68 14.89
CA ASP A 39 7.40 2.63 15.86
C ASP A 39 6.22 3.46 16.37
N GLY A 40 5.98 3.41 17.67
CA GLY A 40 4.86 4.03 18.38
C GLY A 40 4.85 5.55 18.38
N THR A 41 5.44 6.19 17.35
CA THR A 41 5.46 7.63 17.12
C THR A 41 4.59 8.01 15.92
N SER A 42 3.63 7.17 15.50
CA SER A 42 2.47 7.67 14.79
C SER A 42 1.49 8.20 15.83
N SER A 43 1.43 9.53 15.96
CA SER A 43 0.23 10.19 16.46
C SER A 43 -0.95 9.53 15.76
N SER A 44 -1.75 8.77 16.51
CA SER A 44 -2.98 8.16 16.02
C SER A 44 -4.01 9.28 15.84
N GLN A 45 -3.76 10.18 14.91
CA GLN A 45 -4.83 10.95 14.32
C GLN A 45 -5.56 9.97 13.41
N SER A 46 -6.44 9.15 14.01
CA SER A 46 -7.51 8.51 13.28
C SER A 46 -8.34 9.64 12.69
N LYS A 47 -7.95 10.12 11.52
CA LYS A 47 -8.77 11.00 10.72
C LYS A 47 -9.89 10.10 10.23
N THR A 48 -11.01 10.11 10.94
CA THR A 48 -12.24 9.46 10.52
C THR A 48 -12.61 10.08 9.18
N THR A 49 -12.23 9.44 8.07
CA THR A 49 -12.60 9.90 6.74
C THR A 49 -14.08 9.59 6.58
N SER A 50 -14.93 10.57 6.86
CA SER A 50 -16.36 10.48 6.64
C SER A 50 -16.63 10.14 5.18
N THR A 51 -17.27 9.00 4.93
CA THR A 51 -17.65 8.57 3.57
C THR A 51 -18.93 9.25 3.09
N SER A 52 -19.55 10.09 3.91
CA SER A 52 -20.80 10.79 3.60
C SER A 52 -20.71 11.72 2.38
N SER A 53 -19.50 12.13 2.00
CA SER A 53 -19.25 12.96 0.81
C SER A 53 -18.87 12.14 -0.44
N ILE A 54 -18.82 10.81 -0.35
CA ILE A 54 -18.52 9.93 -1.49
C ILE A 54 -19.85 9.62 -2.20
N PRO A 55 -20.00 9.96 -3.49
CA PRO A 55 -21.22 9.67 -4.23
C PRO A 55 -21.43 8.17 -4.46
N ASP A 56 -22.69 7.76 -4.65
CA ASP A 56 -23.03 6.37 -5.00
C ASP A 56 -22.40 5.97 -6.35
N TYR A 57 -22.04 4.69 -6.47
CA TYR A 57 -21.47 4.15 -7.70
C TYR A 57 -22.52 4.10 -8.82
N THR A 58 -22.25 4.83 -9.90
CA THR A 58 -23.18 4.98 -11.03
C THR A 58 -23.03 3.92 -12.13
N GLY A 59 -22.11 2.96 -11.98
CA GLY A 59 -21.75 2.01 -13.04
C GLY A 59 -20.71 2.55 -14.03
N LEU A 60 -20.26 3.79 -13.87
CA LEU A 60 -19.20 4.41 -14.67
C LEU A 60 -17.86 4.38 -13.94
N ALA A 61 -16.76 4.39 -14.69
CA ALA A 61 -15.41 4.45 -14.12
C ALA A 61 -15.03 5.85 -13.59
N SER A 62 -15.92 6.83 -13.72
CA SER A 62 -15.74 8.20 -13.26
C SER A 62 -16.97 8.68 -12.50
N VAL A 63 -16.74 9.66 -11.62
CA VAL A 63 -17.78 10.36 -10.89
C VAL A 63 -17.59 11.86 -11.09
N ALA A 64 -18.67 12.57 -11.38
CA ALA A 64 -18.66 14.02 -11.41
C ALA A 64 -18.69 14.53 -9.96
N LEU A 65 -17.66 15.25 -9.56
CA LEU A 65 -17.64 16.02 -8.32
C LEU A 65 -18.15 17.45 -8.62
N SER A 66 -18.12 18.36 -7.63
CA SER A 66 -18.54 19.77 -7.76
C SER A 66 -18.12 20.42 -9.09
N ASP A 67 -18.88 21.43 -9.53
CA ASP A 67 -18.70 22.22 -10.75
C ASP A 67 -17.40 23.07 -10.84
N GLY A 68 -16.42 22.83 -9.98
CA GLY A 68 -15.13 23.55 -9.96
C GLY A 68 -15.17 24.88 -9.21
N SER A 69 -16.30 25.21 -8.56
CA SER A 69 -16.48 26.44 -7.76
C SER A 69 -15.54 26.57 -6.55
N GLY A 70 -14.72 25.56 -6.25
CA GLY A 70 -13.70 25.59 -5.19
C GLY A 70 -12.30 26.00 -5.64
N LEU A 71 -12.08 26.35 -6.91
CA LEU A 71 -10.78 26.79 -7.42
C LEU A 71 -10.81 28.29 -7.72
N ASP A 72 -10.01 29.08 -7.00
CA ASP A 72 -9.77 30.49 -7.29
C ASP A 72 -8.40 30.67 -7.94
N ILE A 73 -8.36 31.44 -9.03
CA ILE A 73 -7.13 31.80 -9.74
C ILE A 73 -6.20 32.62 -8.85
N SER A 74 -6.77 33.41 -7.93
CA SER A 74 -6.03 34.27 -7.01
C SER A 74 -5.19 33.48 -6.00
N ASP A 75 -5.59 32.24 -5.72
CA ASP A 75 -4.94 31.34 -4.75
C ASP A 75 -3.99 30.33 -5.42
N LEU A 76 -3.74 30.47 -6.72
CA LEU A 76 -2.89 29.53 -7.46
C LEU A 76 -1.41 29.69 -7.10
N PRO A 77 -0.69 28.57 -6.94
CA PRO A 77 0.75 28.62 -6.72
C PRO A 77 1.46 29.11 -7.98
N SER A 78 2.56 29.85 -7.82
CA SER A 78 3.38 30.30 -8.94
C SER A 78 4.16 29.18 -9.62
N GLU A 79 4.36 28.06 -8.93
CA GLU A 79 5.11 26.88 -9.37
C GLU A 79 4.36 25.59 -9.02
N THR A 80 4.79 24.45 -9.56
CA THR A 80 4.20 23.15 -9.21
C THR A 80 4.52 22.79 -7.76
N VAL A 81 3.50 22.48 -6.97
CA VAL A 81 3.63 22.04 -5.58
C VAL A 81 3.34 20.54 -5.50
N LEU A 82 4.36 19.77 -5.11
CA LEU A 82 4.27 18.33 -4.90
C LEU A 82 4.20 18.04 -3.41
N SER A 83 3.21 17.24 -2.99
CA SER A 83 3.18 16.71 -1.63
C SER A 83 4.36 15.76 -1.39
N GLU A 84 4.82 15.70 -0.15
CA GLU A 84 5.76 14.66 0.29
C GLU A 84 5.15 13.26 0.08
N LEU A 85 6.00 12.29 -0.24
CA LEU A 85 5.57 10.90 -0.32
C LEU A 85 5.21 10.39 1.07
N ASP A 86 4.17 9.57 1.15
CA ASP A 86 3.86 8.87 2.40
C ASP A 86 4.93 7.81 2.73
N SER A 87 4.83 7.19 3.90
CA SER A 87 5.79 6.17 4.36
C SER A 87 5.90 4.94 3.44
N LEU A 88 4.98 4.79 2.49
CA LEU A 88 4.97 3.71 1.49
C LEU A 88 5.44 4.20 0.11
N GLY A 89 5.88 5.46 0.00
CA GLY A 89 6.35 6.05 -1.25
C GLY A 89 5.21 6.46 -2.20
N ARG A 90 3.97 6.59 -1.71
CA ARG A 90 2.82 6.96 -2.56
C ARG A 90 2.69 8.46 -2.69
N CYS A 91 2.27 8.92 -3.87
CA CYS A 91 2.02 10.33 -4.14
C CYS A 91 0.80 10.85 -3.36
N GLY A 92 0.92 12.08 -2.86
CA GLY A 92 -0.19 12.84 -2.29
C GLY A 92 -0.86 13.76 -3.30
N THR A 93 -1.35 14.90 -2.83
CA THR A 93 -1.96 15.95 -3.66
C THR A 93 -0.89 16.68 -4.46
N VAL A 94 -1.25 17.09 -5.69
CA VAL A 94 -0.42 17.94 -6.54
C VAL A 94 -1.25 19.17 -6.91
N GLU A 95 -0.64 20.34 -6.76
CA GLU A 95 -1.20 21.61 -7.21
C GLU A 95 -0.31 22.17 -8.32
N MET A 96 -0.91 22.52 -9.45
CA MET A 96 -0.16 22.98 -10.63
C MET A 96 -1.03 23.92 -11.46
N VAL A 97 -0.41 24.98 -11.98
CA VAL A 97 -0.99 25.84 -13.01
C VAL A 97 -0.54 25.34 -14.37
N VAL A 98 -1.48 24.91 -15.20
CA VAL A 98 -1.17 24.42 -16.55
C VAL A 98 -1.24 25.59 -17.53
N THR A 99 -0.08 25.97 -18.06
CA THR A 99 0.08 26.96 -19.14
C THR A 99 0.71 26.29 -20.38
N PRO A 100 0.70 26.94 -21.55
CA PRO A 100 1.43 26.44 -22.72
C PRO A 100 2.90 26.10 -22.44
N ASP A 101 3.57 26.85 -21.56
CA ASP A 101 4.98 26.62 -21.21
C ASP A 101 5.18 25.33 -20.39
N THR A 102 4.15 24.89 -19.67
CA THR A 102 4.15 23.62 -18.92
C THR A 102 3.65 22.43 -19.74
N MET A 103 3.23 22.66 -20.98
CA MET A 103 2.75 21.60 -21.87
C MET A 103 3.95 20.96 -22.58
N PRO A 104 3.99 19.62 -22.72
CA PRO A 104 4.97 18.98 -23.59
C PRO A 104 4.89 19.55 -25.00
N ALA A 105 6.04 19.69 -25.69
CA ALA A 105 6.03 20.15 -27.06
C ALA A 105 5.30 19.14 -27.96
N GLU A 106 4.77 19.61 -29.08
CA GLU A 106 4.04 18.75 -30.01
C GLU A 106 4.94 17.59 -30.48
N GLY A 107 4.46 16.35 -30.30
CA GLY A 107 5.19 15.14 -30.64
C GLY A 107 6.12 14.60 -29.54
N GLU A 108 6.28 15.30 -28.41
CA GLU A 108 6.97 14.75 -27.25
C GLU A 108 6.14 13.66 -26.55
N ARG A 109 6.83 12.70 -25.90
CA ARG A 109 6.15 11.64 -25.15
C ARG A 109 5.50 12.25 -23.90
N ARG A 110 4.32 11.75 -23.52
CA ARG A 110 3.74 12.04 -22.20
C ARG A 110 4.75 11.68 -21.11
N GLY A 111 5.03 12.62 -20.21
CA GLY A 111 6.00 12.45 -19.11
C GLY A 111 7.46 12.77 -19.46
N SER A 112 7.73 13.42 -20.61
CA SER A 112 9.09 13.86 -20.97
C SER A 112 9.55 15.11 -20.22
N ILE A 113 8.60 15.86 -19.65
CA ILE A 113 8.87 16.99 -18.77
C ILE A 113 8.99 16.44 -17.34
N GLY A 114 10.22 16.20 -16.89
CA GLY A 114 10.53 15.62 -15.59
C GLY A 114 11.98 15.86 -15.21
#